data_AF-A0A7L5YND1-F1
#
_entry.id   AF-A0A7L5YND1-F1
#
_cell.length_a   1.000
_cell.length_b   1.000
_cell.length_c   1.000
_cell.angle_alpha   90.00
_cell.angle_beta   90.00
_cell.angle_gamma   90.00
#
_symmetry.space_group_name_H-M   'P 1'
#
loop_
_entity.id
_entity.type
_entity.pdbx_description
1 polymer ?
#
loop_
_entity_poly.entity_id
_entity_poly.type
_entity_poly.pdbx_seq_one_letter_code
_entity_poly.pdbx_strand_id
1 'polypeptide(L)'
;MATLQQARKIMVESPENYVAAEYQIQRAEALLVSSANSRAWSAQYGRRIFTYEAVWMFGFLLFYMLMNVLWPMISNWLVQMTGLDPTSTVVVQAVPFISTLVWGGIGGAVGALYSLWYHISDQRDFDREFLVWYYTQPLLGMVLGGIVYLLFMTGMMVLQGGSAATDSLGAPAAIADRGDWWFPAELRLRSARASSRRSAAAPRRRRQRRPRRPAPQPRQ
;
A
#
# COMPACT_ATOMS: atom_id res chain seq x y z
N MET A 1 -26.76 -20.52 -32.18
CA MET A 1 -26.62 -21.01 -33.57
C MET A 1 -27.07 -22.47 -33.71
N ALA A 2 -26.65 -23.40 -32.84
CA ALA A 2 -27.08 -24.81 -32.90
C ALA A 2 -28.61 -25.02 -32.81
N THR A 3 -29.31 -24.24 -31.99
CA THR A 3 -30.76 -24.34 -31.76
C THR A 3 -31.62 -23.97 -32.97
N LEU A 4 -31.21 -22.96 -33.76
CA LEU A 4 -31.92 -22.54 -34.98
C LEU A 4 -31.80 -23.57 -36.11
N GLN A 5 -30.65 -24.22 -36.24
CA GLN A 5 -30.47 -25.32 -37.19
C GLN A 5 -31.29 -26.55 -36.78
N GLN A 6 -31.38 -26.84 -35.48
CA GLN A 6 -32.21 -27.94 -34.95
C GLN A 6 -33.71 -27.69 -35.19
N ALA A 7 -34.20 -26.47 -34.94
CA ALA A 7 -35.58 -26.08 -35.23
C ALA A 7 -35.92 -26.18 -36.72
N ARG A 8 -35.00 -25.74 -37.60
CA ARG A 8 -35.17 -25.87 -39.05
C ARG A 8 -35.20 -27.33 -39.49
N LYS A 9 -34.38 -28.19 -38.91
CA LYS A 9 -34.35 -29.63 -39.23
C LYS A 9 -35.65 -30.32 -38.83
N ILE A 10 -36.16 -30.04 -37.63
CA ILE A 10 -37.43 -30.62 -37.12
C ILE A 10 -38.62 -30.19 -37.99
N MET A 11 -38.67 -28.93 -38.44
CA MET A 11 -39.72 -28.45 -39.36
C MET A 11 -39.71 -29.14 -40.73
N VAL A 12 -38.55 -29.65 -41.17
CA VAL A 12 -38.41 -30.31 -42.48
C VAL A 12 -38.64 -31.83 -42.38
N GLU A 13 -38.28 -32.46 -41.26
CA GLU A 13 -38.38 -33.92 -41.06
C GLU A 13 -39.78 -34.40 -40.64
N SER A 14 -40.61 -33.59 -39.95
CA SER A 14 -41.89 -34.07 -39.39
C SER A 14 -42.95 -32.97 -39.26
N PRO A 15 -43.80 -32.75 -40.29
CA PRO A 15 -44.85 -31.73 -40.26
C PRO A 15 -45.93 -31.97 -39.18
N GLU A 16 -46.05 -33.19 -38.64
CA GLU A 16 -46.99 -33.49 -37.54
C GLU A 16 -46.57 -32.90 -36.18
N ASN A 17 -45.30 -32.52 -36.01
CA ASN A 17 -44.78 -31.95 -34.75
C ASN A 17 -44.68 -30.42 -34.78
N TYR A 18 -45.62 -29.76 -35.47
CA TYR A 18 -45.65 -28.30 -35.62
C TYR A 18 -45.61 -27.56 -34.28
N VAL A 19 -46.34 -28.05 -33.27
CA VAL A 19 -46.40 -27.46 -31.92
C VAL A 19 -45.02 -27.47 -31.22
N ALA A 20 -44.24 -28.55 -31.39
CA ALA A 20 -42.91 -28.65 -30.79
C ALA A 20 -41.90 -27.74 -31.49
N ALA A 21 -42.03 -27.56 -32.81
CA ALA A 21 -41.21 -26.62 -33.56
C ALA A 21 -41.50 -25.18 -33.17
N GLU A 22 -42.78 -24.83 -33.00
CA GLU A 22 -43.22 -23.49 -32.60
C GLU A 22 -42.72 -23.12 -31.19
N TYR A 23 -42.74 -24.07 -30.25
CA TYR A 23 -42.15 -23.90 -28.91
C TYR A 23 -40.63 -23.63 -28.98
N GLN A 24 -39.88 -24.36 -29.82
CA GLN A 24 -38.44 -24.15 -29.98
C GLN A 24 -38.12 -22.78 -30.58
N ILE A 25 -38.94 -22.30 -31.52
CA ILE A 25 -38.81 -20.97 -32.11
C ILE A 25 -39.06 -19.90 -31.05
N GLN A 26 -40.16 -19.99 -30.30
CA GLN A 26 -40.47 -19.04 -29.21
C GLN A 26 -39.37 -19.00 -28.15
N ARG A 27 -38.80 -20.15 -27.79
CA ARG A 27 -37.66 -20.21 -26.86
C ARG A 27 -36.42 -19.54 -27.43
N ALA A 28 -36.12 -19.76 -28.72
CA ALA A 28 -34.98 -19.13 -29.37
C ALA A 28 -35.16 -17.60 -29.49
N GLU A 29 -36.36 -17.12 -29.80
CA GLU A 29 -36.69 -15.70 -29.78
C GLU A 29 -36.57 -15.10 -28.39
N ALA A 30 -37.09 -15.76 -27.36
CA ALA A 30 -36.97 -15.30 -25.97
C ALA A 30 -35.50 -15.15 -25.54
N LEU A 31 -34.64 -16.09 -25.93
CA LEU A 31 -33.19 -16.03 -25.67
C LEU A 31 -32.50 -14.94 -26.49
N LEU A 32 -32.92 -14.70 -27.73
CA LEU A 32 -32.38 -13.61 -28.55
C LEU A 32 -32.76 -12.24 -27.99
N VAL A 33 -34.03 -12.04 -27.64
CA VAL A 33 -34.54 -10.80 -27.03
C VAL A 33 -33.87 -10.54 -25.69
N SER A 34 -33.71 -11.56 -24.83
CA SER A 34 -32.99 -11.40 -23.56
C SER A 34 -31.53 -11.03 -23.78
N SER A 35 -30.85 -11.65 -24.75
CA SER A 35 -29.45 -11.33 -25.08
C SER A 35 -29.28 -9.92 -25.66
N ALA A 36 -30.23 -9.45 -26.47
CA ALA A 36 -30.21 -8.11 -27.05
C ALA A 36 -30.49 -7.04 -25.99
N ASN A 37 -31.49 -7.27 -25.13
CA ASN A 37 -31.79 -6.38 -24.00
C ASN A 37 -30.64 -6.33 -22.99
N SER A 38 -30.00 -7.47 -22.69
CA SER A 38 -28.84 -7.51 -21.77
C SER A 38 -27.67 -6.65 -22.28
N ARG A 39 -27.39 -6.66 -23.60
CA ARG A 39 -26.37 -5.79 -24.21
C ARG A 39 -26.72 -4.30 -24.12
N ALA A 40 -27.96 -3.94 -24.40
CA ALA A 40 -28.42 -2.55 -24.32
C ALA A 40 -28.38 -2.04 -22.87
N TRP A 41 -28.78 -2.88 -21.91
CA TRP A 41 -28.77 -2.57 -20.49
C TRP A 41 -27.34 -2.49 -19.93
N SER A 42 -26.44 -3.38 -20.35
CA SER A 42 -25.00 -3.32 -20.01
C SER A 42 -24.38 -1.98 -20.37
N ALA A 43 -24.66 -1.45 -21.57
CA ALA A 43 -24.10 -0.18 -22.01
C ALA A 43 -24.58 1.01 -21.16
N GLN A 44 -25.85 1.01 -20.74
CA GLN A 44 -26.42 2.11 -19.98
C GLN A 44 -26.09 2.03 -18.49
N TYR A 45 -26.17 0.85 -17.87
CA TYR A 45 -25.88 0.66 -16.45
C TYR A 45 -24.38 0.66 -16.15
N GLY A 46 -23.55 0.06 -17.02
CA GLY A 46 -22.10 0.07 -16.87
C GLY A 46 -21.54 1.49 -16.81
N ARG A 47 -22.07 2.41 -17.62
CA ARG A 47 -21.66 3.82 -17.58
C ARG A 47 -22.01 4.49 -16.24
N ARG A 48 -23.17 4.21 -15.65
CA ARG A 48 -23.58 4.79 -14.36
C ARG A 48 -22.70 4.31 -13.21
N ILE A 49 -22.39 3.02 -13.18
CA ILE A 49 -21.52 2.43 -12.15
C ILE A 49 -20.09 2.94 -12.31
N PHE A 50 -19.59 3.04 -13.55
CA PHE A 50 -18.29 3.64 -13.82
C PHE A 50 -18.21 5.09 -13.32
N THR A 51 -19.24 5.91 -13.59
CA THR A 51 -19.28 7.28 -13.07
C THR A 51 -19.35 7.34 -11.54
N TYR A 52 -20.06 6.40 -10.91
CA TYR A 52 -20.14 6.31 -9.46
C TYR A 52 -18.78 6.01 -8.83
N GLU A 53 -18.06 4.99 -9.34
CA GLU A 53 -16.71 4.65 -8.87
C GLU A 53 -15.72 5.78 -9.13
N ALA A 54 -15.79 6.44 -10.29
CA ALA A 54 -14.98 7.60 -10.59
C ALA A 54 -15.24 8.74 -9.59
N VAL A 55 -16.52 9.02 -9.27
CA VAL A 55 -16.90 10.02 -8.25
C VAL A 55 -16.31 9.65 -6.90
N TRP A 56 -16.27 8.38 -6.51
CA TRP A 56 -15.60 7.96 -5.27
C TRP A 56 -14.09 8.16 -5.29
N MET A 57 -13.41 7.82 -6.39
CA MET A 57 -11.99 8.09 -6.54
C MET A 57 -11.66 9.58 -6.40
N PHE A 58 -12.40 10.43 -7.13
CA PHE A 58 -12.22 11.88 -7.03
C PHE A 58 -12.64 12.41 -5.66
N GLY A 59 -13.67 11.83 -5.05
CA GLY A 59 -14.12 12.15 -3.70
C GLY A 59 -13.05 11.86 -2.65
N PHE A 60 -12.40 10.71 -2.71
CA PHE A 60 -11.29 10.36 -1.82
C PHE A 60 -10.06 11.24 -2.05
N LEU A 61 -9.70 11.55 -3.31
CA LEU A 61 -8.62 12.47 -3.63
C LEU A 61 -8.90 13.89 -3.12
N LEU A 62 -10.12 14.38 -3.32
CA LEU A 62 -10.55 15.68 -2.83
C LEU A 62 -10.56 15.69 -1.30
N PHE A 63 -11.07 14.64 -0.66
CA PHE A 63 -11.05 14.47 0.78
C PHE A 63 -9.61 14.47 1.32
N TYR A 64 -8.68 13.77 0.67
CA TYR A 64 -7.27 13.80 1.01
C TYR A 64 -6.68 15.21 0.92
N MET A 65 -6.94 15.92 -0.19
CA MET A 65 -6.49 17.31 -0.35
C MET A 65 -7.08 18.23 0.73
N LEU A 66 -8.39 18.17 0.95
CA LEU A 66 -9.07 18.96 1.97
C LEU A 66 -8.55 18.65 3.37
N MET A 67 -8.33 17.38 3.70
CA MET A 67 -7.75 17.00 4.99
C MET A 67 -6.36 17.59 5.18
N ASN A 68 -5.49 17.58 4.16
CA ASN A 68 -4.17 18.20 4.27
C ASN A 68 -4.23 19.72 4.50
N VAL A 69 -5.15 20.41 3.81
CA VAL A 69 -5.32 21.87 3.94
C VAL A 69 -5.99 22.24 5.28
N LEU A 70 -6.98 21.47 5.71
CA LEU A 70 -7.75 21.72 6.93
C LEU A 70 -7.05 21.18 8.18
N TRP A 71 -6.04 20.32 8.04
CA TRP A 71 -5.35 19.70 9.18
C TRP A 71 -4.88 20.72 10.23
N PRO A 72 -4.20 21.82 9.88
CA PRO A 72 -3.75 22.80 10.89
C PRO A 72 -4.92 23.46 11.63
N MET A 73 -6.05 23.67 10.96
CA MET A 73 -7.26 24.22 11.57
C MET A 73 -7.89 23.20 12.53
N ILE A 74 -8.00 21.94 12.09
CA ILE A 74 -8.54 20.84 12.88
C ILE A 74 -7.66 20.57 14.10
N SER A 75 -6.33 20.54 13.95
CA SER A 75 -5.40 20.30 15.06
C SER A 75 -5.51 21.40 16.11
N ASN A 76 -5.57 22.67 15.70
CA ASN A 76 -5.71 23.79 16.63
C ASN A 76 -7.05 23.76 17.37
N TRP A 77 -8.14 23.43 16.68
CA TRP A 77 -9.45 23.24 17.30
C TRP A 77 -9.45 22.06 18.29
N LEU A 78 -8.79 20.94 17.94
CA LEU A 78 -8.68 19.77 18.80
C LEU A 78 -7.91 20.08 20.09
N VAL A 79 -6.80 20.82 19.98
CA VAL A 79 -6.00 21.29 21.12
C VAL A 79 -6.83 22.19 22.04
N GLN A 80 -7.62 23.10 21.47
CA GLN A 80 -8.52 23.98 22.26
C GLN A 80 -9.61 23.19 23.00
N MET A 81 -10.16 22.15 22.38
CA MET A 81 -11.22 21.33 22.98
C MET A 81 -10.72 20.33 24.01
N THR A 82 -9.55 19.74 23.80
CA THR A 82 -9.03 18.62 24.62
C THR A 82 -7.93 19.03 25.59
N GLY A 83 -7.34 20.22 25.42
CA GLY A 83 -6.18 20.66 26.18
C GLY A 83 -4.90 19.86 25.91
N LEU A 84 -4.92 18.94 24.93
CA LEU A 84 -3.77 18.13 24.55
C LEU A 84 -2.76 18.97 23.76
N ASP A 85 -1.47 18.69 23.96
CA ASP A 85 -0.41 19.32 23.19
C ASP A 85 -0.51 18.90 21.70
N PRO A 86 -0.39 19.84 20.74
CA PRO A 86 -0.35 19.52 19.31
C PRO A 86 0.77 18.53 18.92
N THR A 87 1.80 18.40 19.75
CA THR A 87 2.90 17.45 19.56
C THR A 87 2.64 16.07 20.15
N SER A 88 1.50 15.86 20.80
CA SER A 88 1.14 14.56 21.36
C SER A 88 1.14 13.47 20.28
N THR A 89 1.67 12.30 20.65
CA THR A 89 1.81 11.17 19.73
C THR A 89 0.50 10.80 19.04
N VAL A 90 -0.63 10.93 19.74
CA VAL A 90 -1.96 10.65 19.19
C VAL A 90 -2.31 11.58 18.03
N VAL A 91 -2.06 12.88 18.17
CA VAL A 91 -2.37 13.88 17.14
C VAL A 91 -1.45 13.70 15.93
N VAL A 92 -0.16 13.46 16.16
CA VAL A 92 0.83 13.28 15.09
C VAL A 92 0.58 12.00 14.30
N GLN A 93 0.18 10.90 14.95
CA GLN A 93 -0.08 9.61 14.30
C GLN A 93 -1.45 9.53 13.59
N ALA A 94 -2.38 10.46 13.88
CA ALA A 94 -3.69 10.48 13.23
C ALA A 94 -3.60 10.80 11.72
N VAL A 95 -2.72 11.72 11.33
CA VAL A 95 -2.53 12.09 9.90
C VAL A 95 -2.09 10.92 9.04
N PRO A 96 -0.99 10.21 9.35
CA PRO A 96 -0.55 9.10 8.52
C PRO A 96 -1.58 7.95 8.54
N PHE A 97 -2.27 7.71 9.65
CA PHE A 97 -3.35 6.71 9.71
C PHE A 97 -4.50 7.03 8.75
N ILE A 98 -5.03 8.25 8.82
CA ILE A 98 -6.11 8.69 7.92
C ILE A 98 -5.62 8.68 6.47
N SER A 99 -4.37 9.08 6.22
CA SER A 99 -3.78 9.05 4.88
C SER A 99 -3.78 7.63 4.30
N THR A 100 -3.34 6.63 5.07
CA THR A 100 -3.34 5.23 4.63
C THR A 100 -4.74 4.65 4.42
N LEU A 101 -5.73 5.07 5.22
CA LEU A 101 -7.14 4.72 5.02
C LEU A 101 -7.64 5.23 3.68
N VAL A 102 -7.38 6.51 3.36
CA VAL A 102 -7.84 7.13 2.12
C VAL A 102 -7.14 6.51 0.90
N TRP A 103 -5.83 6.27 0.97
CA TRP A 103 -5.10 5.55 -0.08
C TRP A 103 -5.59 4.12 -0.26
N GLY A 104 -5.94 3.42 0.82
CA GLY A 104 -6.59 2.12 0.77
C GLY A 104 -7.96 2.18 0.06
N GLY A 105 -8.78 3.19 0.37
CA GLY A 105 -10.07 3.41 -0.28
C GLY A 105 -9.94 3.68 -1.78
N ILE A 106 -8.95 4.48 -2.19
CA ILE A 106 -8.61 4.71 -3.61
C ILE A 106 -8.22 3.40 -4.29
N GLY A 107 -7.36 2.58 -3.65
CA GLY A 107 -6.97 1.27 -4.16
C GLY A 107 -8.15 0.32 -4.32
N GLY A 108 -9.10 0.32 -3.37
CA GLY A 108 -10.34 -0.45 -3.44
C GLY A 108 -11.25 -0.02 -4.60
N ALA A 109 -11.41 1.28 -4.81
CA ALA A 109 -12.17 1.83 -5.93
C ALA A 109 -11.54 1.48 -7.30
N VAL A 110 -10.20 1.51 -7.41
CA VAL A 110 -9.50 1.06 -8.62
C VAL A 110 -9.72 -0.45 -8.86
N GLY A 111 -9.69 -1.26 -7.81
CA GLY A 111 -10.00 -2.69 -7.89
C GLY A 111 -11.43 -2.96 -8.35
N ALA A 112 -12.39 -2.16 -7.87
CA ALA A 112 -13.77 -2.20 -8.32
C ALA A 112 -13.92 -1.88 -9.80
N LEU A 113 -13.26 -0.81 -10.24
CA LEU A 113 -13.25 -0.38 -11.63
C LEU A 113 -12.65 -1.45 -12.55
N TYR A 114 -11.58 -2.12 -12.11
CA TYR A 114 -10.96 -3.23 -12.85
C TYR A 114 -11.89 -4.42 -12.97
N SER A 115 -12.56 -4.82 -11.88
CA SER A 115 -13.51 -5.94 -11.89
C SER A 115 -14.72 -5.66 -12.78
N LEU A 116 -15.20 -4.42 -12.76
CA LEU A 116 -16.28 -3.95 -13.63
C LEU A 116 -15.86 -3.98 -15.10
N TRP A 117 -14.66 -3.48 -15.42
CA TRP A 117 -14.11 -3.51 -16.78
C TRP A 117 -13.99 -4.94 -17.29
N TYR A 118 -13.51 -5.86 -16.45
CA TYR A 118 -13.39 -7.28 -16.78
C TYR A 118 -14.77 -7.91 -17.11
N HIS A 119 -15.79 -7.69 -16.28
CA HIS A 119 -17.13 -8.26 -16.52
C HIS A 119 -17.83 -7.68 -17.75
N ILE A 120 -17.64 -6.38 -18.04
CA ILE A 120 -18.21 -5.74 -19.23
C ILE A 120 -17.53 -6.26 -20.50
N SER A 121 -16.21 -6.50 -20.46
CA SER A 121 -15.44 -6.94 -21.63
C SER A 121 -15.62 -8.44 -21.94
N ASP A 122 -15.64 -9.28 -20.91
CA ASP A 122 -15.55 -10.75 -21.07
C ASP A 122 -16.92 -11.43 -21.00
N GLN A 123 -17.71 -11.18 -19.95
CA GLN A 123 -18.90 -11.99 -19.66
C GLN A 123 -20.23 -11.43 -20.19
N ARG A 124 -20.36 -10.11 -20.40
CA ARG A 124 -21.59 -9.44 -20.93
C ARG A 124 -22.91 -9.76 -20.22
N ASP A 125 -22.90 -10.55 -19.16
CA ASP A 125 -24.04 -10.79 -18.26
C ASP A 125 -23.92 -9.84 -17.08
N PHE A 126 -24.68 -8.75 -17.17
CA PHE A 126 -24.74 -7.74 -16.12
C PHE A 126 -25.97 -8.00 -15.25
N ASP A 127 -25.83 -8.84 -14.23
CA ASP A 127 -26.88 -9.04 -13.24
C ASP A 127 -26.87 -7.89 -12.23
N ARG A 128 -28.04 -7.25 -12.04
CA ARG A 128 -28.23 -6.17 -11.05
C ARG A 128 -27.93 -6.60 -9.62
N GLU A 129 -27.95 -7.91 -9.34
CA GLU A 129 -27.66 -8.47 -8.03
C GLU A 129 -26.21 -8.19 -7.58
N PHE A 130 -25.28 -8.04 -8.53
CA PHE A 130 -23.88 -7.73 -8.21
C PHE A 130 -23.63 -6.25 -7.89
N LEU A 131 -24.63 -5.36 -7.99
CA LEU A 131 -24.46 -3.94 -7.66
C LEU A 131 -23.95 -3.74 -6.24
N VAL A 132 -24.49 -4.48 -5.27
CA VAL A 132 -24.09 -4.40 -3.85
C VAL A 132 -22.60 -4.73 -3.67
N TRP A 133 -22.08 -5.66 -4.47
CA TRP A 133 -20.69 -6.08 -4.41
C TRP A 133 -19.73 -4.98 -4.89
N TYR A 134 -20.12 -4.16 -5.87
CA TYR A 134 -19.30 -3.02 -6.29
C TYR A 134 -19.21 -1.94 -5.19
N TYR A 135 -20.33 -1.65 -4.52
CA TYR A 135 -20.35 -0.66 -3.43
C TYR A 135 -19.48 -1.05 -2.22
N THR A 136 -19.26 -2.34 -1.97
CA THR A 136 -18.48 -2.80 -0.80
C THR A 136 -16.98 -2.78 -1.04
N GLN A 137 -16.51 -2.69 -2.29
CA GLN A 137 -15.08 -2.72 -2.63
C GLN A 137 -14.28 -1.51 -2.12
N PRO A 138 -14.74 -0.25 -2.28
CA PRO A 138 -14.04 0.90 -1.70
C PRO A 138 -13.95 0.82 -0.17
N LEU A 139 -15.01 0.31 0.49
CA LEU A 139 -15.04 0.13 1.93
C LEU A 139 -14.01 -0.92 2.39
N LEU A 140 -13.93 -2.06 1.70
CA LEU A 140 -12.91 -3.07 1.95
C LEU A 140 -11.49 -2.53 1.72
N GLY A 141 -11.30 -1.70 0.69
CA GLY A 141 -10.04 -1.01 0.44
C GLY A 141 -9.60 -0.13 1.61
N MET A 142 -10.53 0.65 2.19
CA MET A 142 -10.23 1.46 3.38
C MET A 142 -9.80 0.57 4.56
N VAL A 143 -10.57 -0.49 4.86
CA VAL A 143 -10.25 -1.42 5.96
C VAL A 143 -8.85 -2.02 5.76
N LEU A 144 -8.52 -2.45 4.54
CA LEU A 144 -7.20 -2.97 4.22
C LEU A 144 -6.09 -1.92 4.41
N GLY A 145 -6.32 -0.67 4.01
CA GLY A 145 -5.40 0.44 4.25
C GLY A 145 -5.13 0.67 5.74
N GLY A 146 -6.16 0.61 6.57
CA GLY A 146 -6.03 0.68 8.04
C GLY A 146 -5.23 -0.49 8.62
N ILE A 147 -5.45 -1.71 8.13
CA ILE A 147 -4.67 -2.89 8.54
C ILE A 147 -3.19 -2.72 8.16
N VAL A 148 -2.91 -2.27 6.93
CA VAL A 148 -1.53 -2.03 6.46
C VAL A 148 -0.83 -1.01 7.37
N TYR A 149 -1.51 0.08 7.74
CA TYR A 149 -0.96 1.05 8.69
C TYR A 149 -0.62 0.43 10.04
N LEU A 150 -1.52 -0.37 10.62
CA LEU A 150 -1.28 -1.03 11.89
C LEU A 150 -0.08 -1.98 11.81
N LEU A 151 0.08 -2.70 10.69
CA LEU A 151 1.25 -3.56 10.44
C LEU A 151 2.54 -2.74 10.36
N PHE A 152 2.53 -1.61 9.65
CA PHE A 152 3.68 -0.70 9.57
C PHE A 152 4.04 -0.11 10.93
N MET A 153 3.05 0.39 11.68
CA MET A 153 3.24 0.97 13.01
C MET A 153 3.79 -0.08 13.99
N THR A 154 3.22 -1.29 13.99
CA THR A 154 3.69 -2.41 14.81
C THR A 154 5.10 -2.82 14.42
N GLY A 155 5.39 -2.94 13.12
CA GLY A 155 6.71 -3.30 12.61
C GLY A 155 7.78 -2.28 13.02
N MET A 156 7.47 -0.98 12.90
CA MET A 156 8.38 0.10 13.33
C MET A 156 8.61 0.08 14.85
N MET A 157 7.59 -0.21 15.64
CA MET A 157 7.71 -0.31 17.09
C MET A 157 8.64 -1.46 17.52
N VAL A 158 8.57 -2.61 16.84
CA VAL A 158 9.48 -3.74 17.07
C VAL A 158 10.92 -3.38 16.73
N LEU A 159 11.15 -2.67 15.62
CA LEU A 159 12.49 -2.24 15.21
C LEU A 159 13.10 -1.25 16.21
N GLN A 160 12.33 -0.26 16.68
CA GLN A 160 12.80 0.72 17.67
C GLN A 160 13.09 0.09 19.04
N GLY A 161 12.26 -0.87 19.48
CA GLY A 161 12.48 -1.61 20.73
C GLY A 161 13.77 -2.46 20.70
N GLY A 162 14.13 -3.00 19.54
CA GLY A 162 15.39 -3.73 19.34
C GLY A 162 16.63 -2.81 19.35
N SER A 163 16.53 -1.61 18.78
CA SER A 163 17.62 -0.63 18.78
C SER A 163 17.94 -0.10 20.18
N ALA A 164 16.93 0.18 21.00
CA ALA A 164 17.12 0.64 22.39
C ALA A 164 17.83 -0.41 23.27
N ALA A 165 17.58 -1.70 23.04
CA ALA A 165 18.29 -2.77 23.73
C ALA A 165 19.79 -2.82 23.35
N THR A 166 20.13 -2.47 22.10
CA THR A 166 21.50 -2.48 21.60
C THR A 166 22.32 -1.28 22.11
N ASP A 167 21.69 -0.10 22.26
CA ASP A 167 22.36 1.10 22.79
C ASP A 167 22.55 1.07 24.32
N SER A 168 21.66 0.37 25.05
CA SER A 168 21.79 0.15 26.51
C SER A 168 22.84 -0.91 26.87
N LEU A 169 23.23 -1.77 25.93
CA LEU A 169 24.38 -2.66 26.01
C LEU A 169 25.63 -1.90 25.57
N GLY A 170 26.06 -0.94 26.39
CA GLY A 170 27.28 -0.18 26.13
C GLY A 170 28.45 -1.11 25.81
N ALA A 171 28.97 -1.05 24.58
CA ALA A 171 30.25 -1.66 24.27
C ALA A 171 30.98 -0.85 23.19
N PRO A 172 32.01 -0.11 23.64
CA PRO A 172 33.33 -0.42 23.10
C PRO A 172 34.39 -0.76 24.17
N ALA A 173 34.00 -1.20 25.38
CA ALA A 173 34.94 -1.74 26.37
C ALA A 173 34.81 -3.27 26.59
N ALA A 174 33.61 -3.85 26.44
CA ALA A 174 33.36 -5.27 26.68
C ALA A 174 33.55 -6.18 25.45
N ILE A 175 33.73 -5.61 24.26
CA ILE A 175 33.98 -6.38 23.00
C ILE A 175 35.47 -6.72 22.82
N ALA A 176 36.36 -6.10 23.59
CA ALA A 176 37.79 -6.43 23.57
C ALA A 176 38.14 -7.77 24.24
N ASP A 177 37.18 -8.42 24.91
CA ASP A 177 37.36 -9.70 25.62
C ASP A 177 36.63 -10.88 24.94
N ARG A 178 35.99 -10.61 23.79
CA ARG A 178 35.02 -11.53 23.16
C ARG A 178 35.40 -11.97 21.74
N GLY A 179 36.61 -11.68 21.29
CA GLY A 179 37.05 -11.87 19.90
C GLY A 179 38.35 -12.68 19.74
N ASP A 180 38.82 -13.30 20.82
CA ASP A 180 40.21 -13.76 20.89
C ASP A 180 40.35 -15.17 21.47
N TRP A 181 39.24 -15.87 21.70
CA TRP A 181 39.21 -17.30 22.03
C TRP A 181 39.82 -18.22 20.97
N TRP A 182 39.85 -17.81 19.70
CA TRP A 182 40.50 -18.59 18.64
C TRP A 182 42.00 -18.28 18.49
N PHE A 183 42.54 -17.30 19.21
CA PHE A 183 43.97 -16.98 19.20
C PHE A 183 44.69 -17.63 20.39
N PRO A 184 45.60 -18.60 20.14
CA PRO A 184 46.43 -19.21 21.18
C PRO A 184 47.16 -18.15 21.99
N ALA A 185 47.14 -18.26 23.33
CA ALA A 185 47.77 -17.31 24.25
C ALA A 185 49.25 -17.04 23.93
N GLU A 186 49.93 -18.01 23.31
CA GLU A 186 51.33 -17.96 22.89
C GLU A 186 51.62 -16.87 21.84
N LEU A 187 50.66 -16.61 20.93
CA LEU A 187 50.80 -15.59 19.90
C LEU A 187 50.60 -14.17 20.45
N ARG A 188 49.88 -14.04 21.58
CA ARG A 188 49.73 -12.77 22.30
C ARG A 188 51.04 -12.35 22.97
N LEU A 189 51.76 -13.31 23.57
CA LEU A 189 53.08 -13.05 24.15
C LEU A 189 54.13 -12.67 23.10
N ARG A 190 54.04 -13.25 21.89
CA ARG A 190 54.94 -12.93 20.78
C ARG A 190 54.68 -11.54 20.19
N SER A 191 53.42 -11.16 19.99
CA SER A 191 53.06 -9.82 19.49
C SER A 191 53.39 -8.71 20.50
N ALA A 192 53.17 -8.97 21.80
CA ALA A 192 53.57 -8.05 22.87
C ALA A 192 55.10 -7.87 22.97
N ARG A 193 55.89 -8.94 22.78
CA ARG A 193 57.37 -8.83 22.71
C ARG A 193 57.85 -8.12 21.44
N ALA A 194 57.15 -8.29 20.32
CA ALA A 194 57.49 -7.64 19.05
C ALA A 194 57.22 -6.12 19.07
N SER A 195 56.13 -5.68 19.72
CA SER A 195 55.82 -4.26 19.87
C SER A 195 56.77 -3.56 20.85
N SER A 196 57.13 -4.22 21.95
CA SER A 196 58.14 -3.75 22.91
C SER A 196 59.51 -3.51 22.26
N ARG A 197 59.98 -4.44 21.40
CA ARG A 197 61.25 -4.28 20.67
C ARG A 197 61.24 -3.15 19.63
N ARG A 198 60.09 -2.85 19.02
CA ARG A 198 59.96 -1.72 18.07
C ARG A 198 59.98 -0.36 18.77
N SER A 199 59.38 -0.25 19.96
CA SER A 199 59.38 1.00 20.73
C SER A 199 60.75 1.36 21.30
N ALA A 200 61.62 0.37 21.54
CA ALA A 200 63.00 0.60 21.97
C ALA A 200 63.93 1.08 20.84
N ALA A 201 63.54 0.92 19.56
CA ALA A 201 64.41 1.17 18.40
C ALA A 201 64.08 2.47 17.62
N ALA A 202 63.11 3.28 18.06
CA ALA A 202 62.71 4.48 17.34
C ALA A 202 63.52 5.73 17.79
N PRO A 203 64.36 6.33 16.93
CA PRO A 203 65.14 7.51 17.30
C PRO A 203 64.23 8.75 17.34
N ARG A 204 64.23 9.43 18.49
CA ARG A 204 63.55 10.72 18.74
C ARG A 204 63.96 11.78 17.71
N ARG A 205 63.20 11.95 16.62
CA ARG A 205 63.28 13.14 15.77
C ARG A 205 62.32 14.22 16.25
N ARG A 206 62.90 15.13 17.02
CA ARG A 206 62.40 16.43 17.46
C ARG A 206 62.21 17.36 16.24
N ARG A 207 60.99 17.80 15.93
CA ARG A 207 60.73 18.98 15.07
C ARG A 207 59.42 19.62 15.53
N GLN A 208 59.51 20.59 16.45
CA GLN A 208 59.55 22.03 16.18
C GLN A 208 58.21 22.61 15.74
N ARG A 209 57.55 23.20 16.74
CA ARG A 209 56.44 24.15 16.65
C ARG A 209 56.78 25.32 15.72
N ARG A 210 55.82 25.75 14.89
CA ARG A 210 55.73 27.13 14.40
C ARG A 210 54.39 27.75 14.85
N PRO A 211 54.39 28.97 15.41
CA PRO A 211 53.19 29.64 15.89
C PRO A 211 52.42 30.38 14.78
N ARG A 212 51.13 30.55 15.05
CA ARG A 212 50.07 31.22 14.27
C ARG A 212 50.41 32.69 13.95
N ARG A 213 50.08 33.13 12.72
CA ARG A 213 49.85 34.54 12.37
C ARG A 213 48.34 34.83 12.39
N PRO A 214 47.85 35.90 13.04
CA PRO A 214 46.51 36.42 12.81
C PRO A 214 46.48 37.44 11.66
N ALA A 215 45.41 37.40 10.85
CA ALA A 215 45.15 38.34 9.76
C ALA A 215 44.37 39.59 10.25
N PRO A 216 44.46 40.73 9.54
CA PRO A 216 43.96 42.03 10.01
C PRO A 216 42.47 42.28 9.69
N GLN A 217 41.82 43.05 10.58
CA GLN A 217 40.46 43.58 10.41
C GLN A 217 40.36 44.59 9.25
N PRO A 218 39.25 44.62 8.50
CA PRO A 218 38.95 45.70 7.57
C PRO A 218 38.44 46.95 8.30
N ARG A 219 38.97 48.11 7.93
CA ARG A 219 38.45 49.44 8.29
C ARG A 219 37.31 49.82 7.35
N GLN A 220 36.25 50.33 7.98
CA GLN A 220 35.21 51.27 7.51
C GLN A 220 34.37 50.84 6.31
#